data_AF-A0A496A143-F1
#
_entry.id   AF-A0A496A143-F1
#
_cell.length_a   1.000
_cell.length_b   1.000
_cell.length_c   1.000
_cell.angle_alpha   90.00
_cell.angle_beta   90.00
_cell.angle_gamma   90.00
#
_symmetry.space_group_name_H-M   'P 1'
#
loop_
_entity.id
_entity.type
_entity.pdbx_description
1 polymer ?
#
loop_
_entity_poly.entity_id
_entity_poly.type
_entity_poly.pdbx_seq_one_letter_code
_entity_poly.pdbx_strand_id
1 'polypeptide(L)'
;MYFQADRISVKILISLGVMILVLTGCTSARYQQMQKERDARREVYEDVQRKESLKRSRDFLSDDMLGKWRFLELVVEERGGSEDLLKVKAARTARRLKGLTLRFWKSGDAAYNYQIEKMMTKTHGTYTTRGVHREDKPKTGRIHFYPISGTQIPDLLFNFAKGIPQQVLLSDGETLSTILKIDIPRISMKEKQMDLTLDLGMVLAPDGWLHRGNIRCSFERIE
;
A
#
# COMPACT_ATOMS: atom_id res chain seq x y z
N MET A 1 -43.16 -78.69 -24.22
CA MET A 1 -43.11 -77.38 -24.91
C MET A 1 -43.21 -76.27 -23.85
N TYR A 2 -42.09 -75.78 -23.34
CA TYR A 2 -42.01 -74.58 -22.49
C TYR A 2 -40.62 -73.96 -22.71
N PHE A 3 -40.42 -73.31 -23.85
CA PHE A 3 -39.16 -72.64 -24.21
C PHE A 3 -39.47 -71.43 -25.11
N GLN A 4 -40.21 -70.45 -24.58
CA GLN A 4 -40.41 -69.19 -25.30
C GLN A 4 -40.61 -67.95 -24.41
N ALA A 5 -40.83 -68.10 -23.11
CA ALA A 5 -41.02 -66.97 -22.19
C ALA A 5 -39.71 -66.27 -21.74
N ASP A 6 -38.57 -66.96 -21.71
CA ASP A 6 -37.32 -66.38 -21.16
C ASP A 6 -36.59 -65.41 -22.10
N ARG A 7 -36.78 -65.53 -23.42
CA ARG A 7 -36.03 -64.71 -24.40
C ARG A 7 -36.55 -63.28 -24.54
N ILE A 8 -37.81 -63.03 -24.24
CA ILE A 8 -38.43 -61.70 -24.36
C ILE A 8 -38.02 -60.83 -23.17
N SER A 9 -37.99 -61.40 -21.96
CA SER A 9 -37.61 -60.73 -20.71
C SER A 9 -36.17 -60.22 -20.72
N VAL A 10 -35.22 -61.01 -21.23
CA VAL A 10 -33.79 -60.64 -21.27
C VAL A 10 -33.53 -59.49 -22.26
N LYS A 11 -34.20 -59.45 -23.41
CA LYS A 11 -34.03 -58.37 -24.39
C LYS A 11 -34.56 -57.02 -23.89
N ILE A 12 -35.67 -57.03 -23.16
CA ILE A 12 -36.25 -55.83 -22.55
C ILE A 12 -35.37 -55.32 -21.40
N LEU A 13 -34.80 -56.21 -20.59
CA LEU A 13 -33.88 -55.84 -19.50
C LEU A 13 -32.57 -55.23 -20.03
N ILE A 14 -32.00 -55.80 -21.10
CA ILE A 14 -30.77 -55.26 -21.71
C ILE A 14 -31.05 -53.89 -22.35
N SER A 15 -32.18 -53.71 -23.05
CA SER A 15 -32.51 -52.41 -23.65
C SER A 15 -32.77 -51.34 -22.60
N LEU A 16 -33.46 -51.67 -21.49
CA LEU A 16 -33.65 -50.75 -20.36
C LEU A 16 -32.31 -50.37 -19.70
N GLY A 17 -31.41 -51.35 -19.50
CA GLY A 17 -30.10 -51.11 -18.91
C GLY A 17 -29.24 -50.16 -19.76
N VAL A 18 -29.24 -50.34 -21.09
CA VAL A 18 -28.54 -49.43 -22.00
C VAL A 18 -29.16 -48.03 -21.99
N MET A 19 -30.50 -47.93 -21.93
CA MET A 19 -31.17 -46.62 -21.90
C MET A 19 -30.87 -45.83 -20.60
N ILE A 20 -30.81 -46.51 -19.45
CA ILE A 20 -30.43 -45.91 -18.16
C ILE A 20 -28.97 -45.44 -18.16
N LEU A 21 -28.06 -46.19 -18.79
CA LEU A 21 -26.65 -45.82 -18.93
C LEU A 21 -26.43 -44.59 -19.84
N VAL A 22 -27.19 -44.48 -20.93
CA VAL A 22 -27.13 -43.30 -21.82
C VAL A 22 -27.71 -42.05 -21.12
N LEU A 23 -28.79 -42.20 -20.35
CA LEU A 23 -29.41 -41.10 -19.60
C LEU A 23 -28.52 -40.60 -18.44
N THR A 24 -27.78 -41.50 -17.78
CA THR A 24 -26.81 -41.13 -16.73
C THR A 24 -25.50 -40.54 -17.30
N GLY A 25 -25.08 -40.96 -18.50
CA GLY A 25 -23.95 -40.36 -19.23
C GLY A 25 -24.22 -38.92 -19.68
N CYS A 26 -25.40 -38.63 -20.25
CA CYS A 26 -25.74 -37.28 -20.71
C CYS A 26 -25.97 -36.28 -19.56
N THR A 27 -26.53 -36.73 -18.44
CA THR A 27 -26.74 -35.87 -17.25
C THR A 27 -25.44 -35.53 -16.55
N SER A 28 -24.50 -36.48 -16.45
CA SER A 28 -23.19 -36.23 -15.84
C SER A 28 -22.30 -35.29 -16.67
N ALA A 29 -22.26 -35.43 -17.99
CA ALA A 29 -21.53 -34.51 -18.87
C ALA A 29 -22.09 -33.08 -18.79
N ARG A 30 -23.43 -32.94 -18.82
CA ARG A 30 -24.11 -31.64 -18.70
C ARG A 30 -23.92 -31.01 -17.31
N TYR A 31 -23.89 -31.84 -16.26
CA TYR A 31 -23.59 -31.39 -14.89
C TYR A 31 -22.14 -30.90 -14.76
N GLN A 32 -21.17 -31.64 -15.31
CA GLN A 32 -19.77 -31.22 -15.34
C GLN A 32 -19.56 -29.91 -16.12
N GLN A 33 -20.26 -29.73 -17.24
CA GLN A 33 -20.21 -28.49 -18.02
C GLN A 33 -20.79 -27.29 -17.25
N MET A 34 -21.95 -27.46 -16.61
CA MET A 34 -22.54 -26.40 -15.77
C MET A 34 -21.64 -26.06 -14.57
N GLN A 35 -20.94 -27.02 -14.00
CA GLN A 35 -20.01 -26.77 -12.90
C GLN A 35 -18.80 -25.95 -13.38
N LYS A 36 -18.20 -26.31 -14.52
CA LYS A 36 -17.10 -25.53 -15.12
C LYS A 36 -17.52 -24.10 -15.46
N GLU A 37 -18.72 -23.89 -15.99
CA GLU A 37 -19.23 -22.54 -16.26
C GLU A 37 -19.45 -21.73 -14.98
N ARG A 38 -19.93 -22.36 -13.89
CA ARG A 38 -20.07 -21.71 -12.59
C ARG A 38 -18.72 -21.35 -11.98
N ASP A 39 -17.76 -22.26 -12.04
CA ASP A 39 -16.41 -22.04 -11.51
C ASP A 39 -15.71 -20.92 -12.29
N ALA A 40 -15.81 -20.91 -13.62
CA ALA A 40 -15.28 -19.82 -14.45
C ALA A 40 -15.93 -18.46 -14.13
N ARG A 41 -17.25 -18.42 -13.93
CA ARG A 41 -17.94 -17.18 -13.52
C ARG A 41 -17.55 -16.72 -12.12
N ARG A 42 -17.38 -17.65 -11.18
CA ARG A 42 -16.90 -17.34 -9.83
C ARG A 42 -15.48 -16.79 -9.86
N GLU A 43 -14.59 -17.39 -10.64
CA GLU A 43 -13.21 -16.92 -10.78
C GLU A 43 -13.16 -15.50 -11.37
N VAL A 44 -13.94 -15.23 -12.42
CA VAL A 44 -14.06 -13.88 -12.99
C VAL A 44 -14.63 -12.89 -11.97
N TYR A 45 -15.67 -13.26 -11.23
CA TYR A 45 -16.24 -12.41 -10.19
C TYR A 45 -15.24 -12.11 -9.07
N GLU A 46 -14.53 -13.12 -8.58
CA GLU A 46 -13.50 -12.98 -7.54
C GLU A 46 -12.28 -12.19 -8.03
N ASP A 47 -11.92 -12.30 -9.32
CA ASP A 47 -10.87 -11.50 -9.93
C ASP A 47 -11.29 -10.03 -10.06
N VAL A 48 -12.52 -9.75 -10.51
CA VAL A 48 -13.08 -8.39 -10.53
C VAL A 48 -13.14 -7.81 -9.12
N GLN A 49 -13.61 -8.58 -8.15
CA GLN A 49 -13.68 -8.14 -6.75
C GLN A 49 -12.30 -7.88 -6.15
N ARG A 50 -11.29 -8.72 -6.47
CA ARG A 50 -9.89 -8.49 -6.08
C ARG A 50 -9.33 -7.23 -6.73
N LYS A 51 -9.56 -7.02 -8.03
CA LYS A 51 -9.12 -5.82 -8.74
C LYS A 51 -9.79 -4.55 -8.19
N GLU A 52 -11.08 -4.61 -7.89
CA GLU A 52 -11.83 -3.47 -7.35
C GLU A 52 -11.41 -3.14 -5.92
N SER A 53 -11.21 -4.14 -5.06
CA SER A 53 -10.68 -3.94 -3.71
C SER A 53 -9.23 -3.43 -3.71
N LEU A 54 -8.40 -3.88 -4.65
CA LEU A 54 -7.05 -3.34 -4.88
C LEU A 54 -7.09 -1.89 -5.37
N LYS A 55 -8.05 -1.53 -6.22
CA LYS A 55 -8.23 -0.14 -6.68
C LYS A 55 -8.72 0.76 -5.54
N ARG A 56 -9.75 0.35 -4.80
CA ARG A 56 -10.25 1.07 -3.62
C ARG A 56 -9.16 1.24 -2.55
N SER A 57 -8.31 0.24 -2.34
CA SER A 57 -7.19 0.33 -1.38
C SER A 57 -5.99 1.16 -1.86
N ARG A 58 -5.85 1.42 -3.17
CA ARG A 58 -4.85 2.35 -3.72
C ARG A 58 -5.31 3.80 -3.70
N ASP A 59 -6.61 4.06 -3.84
CA ASP A 59 -7.09 5.43 -4.07
C ASP A 59 -7.64 6.14 -2.82
N PHE A 60 -8.02 5.40 -1.77
CA PHE A 60 -8.69 5.99 -0.60
C PHE A 60 -7.86 7.07 0.15
N LEU A 61 -6.54 6.95 0.16
CA LEU A 61 -5.66 7.96 0.76
C LEU A 61 -5.51 9.17 -0.16
N SER A 62 -5.47 8.94 -1.47
CA SER A 62 -5.26 9.99 -2.47
C SER A 62 -6.44 10.96 -2.50
N ASP A 63 -7.67 10.47 -2.33
CA ASP A 63 -8.86 11.31 -2.23
C ASP A 63 -8.84 12.17 -0.95
N ASP A 64 -8.43 11.59 0.19
CA ASP A 64 -8.29 12.34 1.44
C ASP A 64 -7.15 13.36 1.40
N MET A 65 -6.18 13.21 0.51
CA MET A 65 -5.10 14.17 0.34
C MET A 65 -5.49 15.38 -0.49
N LEU A 66 -6.60 15.33 -1.24
CA LEU A 66 -7.00 16.44 -2.11
C LEU A 66 -7.17 17.74 -1.32
N GLY A 67 -6.79 18.85 -1.95
CA GLY A 67 -6.85 20.18 -1.33
C GLY A 67 -5.46 20.78 -1.07
N LYS A 68 -5.42 21.81 -0.24
CA LYS A 68 -4.22 22.57 0.07
C LYS A 68 -3.83 22.37 1.53
N TRP A 69 -2.54 22.17 1.75
CA TRP A 69 -1.95 21.81 3.02
C TRP A 69 -0.81 22.75 3.35
N ARG A 70 -0.75 23.24 4.59
CA ARG A 70 0.32 24.10 5.09
C ARG A 70 1.20 23.33 6.04
N PHE A 71 2.51 23.52 5.90
CA PHE A 71 3.49 22.93 6.82
C PHE A 71 3.22 23.40 8.25
N LEU A 72 3.13 22.44 9.17
CA LEU A 72 2.87 22.67 10.59
C LEU A 72 4.17 22.49 11.38
N GLU A 73 4.74 21.29 11.36
CA GLU A 73 5.90 20.93 12.16
C GLU A 73 6.74 19.81 11.54
N LEU A 74 7.97 19.69 12.02
CA LEU A 74 8.87 18.59 11.72
C LEU A 74 9.53 18.13 13.03
N VAL A 75 9.28 16.87 13.40
CA VAL A 75 9.64 16.28 14.70
C VAL A 75 10.49 15.04 14.48
N VAL A 76 11.50 14.86 15.32
CA VAL A 76 12.28 13.63 15.44
C VAL A 76 11.76 12.88 16.67
N GLU A 77 11.07 11.78 16.46
CA GLU A 77 10.55 10.90 17.50
C GLU A 77 11.65 9.90 17.88
N GLU A 78 12.21 10.02 19.08
CA GLU A 78 13.26 9.12 19.56
C GLU A 78 12.68 7.89 20.28
N ARG A 79 13.33 6.74 20.07
CA ARG A 79 13.21 5.57 20.95
C ARG A 79 14.58 4.96 21.24
N GLY A 80 15.36 5.60 22.12
CA GLY A 80 16.50 4.95 22.76
C GLY A 80 17.90 5.22 22.18
N GLY A 81 18.16 6.41 21.64
CA GLY A 81 19.50 6.86 21.27
C GLY A 81 19.63 8.39 21.25
N SER A 82 20.86 8.90 21.35
CA SER A 82 21.16 10.34 21.26
C SER A 82 21.02 10.83 19.81
N GLU A 83 19.86 11.35 19.45
CA GLU A 83 19.61 11.95 18.13
C GLU A 83 19.68 13.48 18.15
N ASP A 84 20.38 14.06 19.14
CA ASP A 84 20.48 15.51 19.32
C ASP A 84 20.97 16.25 18.06
N LEU A 85 21.95 15.69 17.34
CA LEU A 85 22.40 16.25 16.07
C LEU A 85 21.29 16.22 15.00
N LEU A 86 20.51 15.13 14.95
CA LEU A 86 19.40 14.98 14.01
C LEU A 86 18.27 15.95 14.39
N LYS A 87 17.96 16.13 15.68
CA LYS A 87 17.01 17.14 16.18
C LYS A 87 17.43 18.56 15.82
N VAL A 88 18.71 18.91 15.96
CA VAL A 88 19.23 20.23 15.56
C VAL A 88 19.08 20.45 14.05
N LYS A 89 19.43 19.44 13.24
CA LYS A 89 19.24 19.49 11.78
C LYS A 89 17.76 19.55 11.38
N ALA A 90 16.90 18.84 12.11
CA ALA A 90 15.46 18.86 11.93
C ALA A 90 14.89 20.26 12.24
N ALA A 91 15.26 20.85 13.38
CA ALA A 91 14.82 22.20 13.75
C ALA A 91 15.27 23.25 12.73
N ARG A 92 16.52 23.15 12.22
CA ARG A 92 17.00 24.00 11.13
C ARG A 92 16.18 23.81 9.85
N THR A 93 15.83 22.58 9.52
CA THR A 93 15.01 22.26 8.35
C THR A 93 13.59 22.78 8.52
N ALA A 94 12.95 22.58 9.68
CA ALA A 94 11.63 23.10 10.00
C ALA A 94 11.53 24.62 9.78
N ARG A 95 12.54 25.38 10.23
CA ARG A 95 12.63 26.83 9.97
C ARG A 95 12.63 27.16 8.49
N ARG A 96 13.36 26.37 7.68
CA ARG A 96 13.37 26.54 6.22
C ARG A 96 12.02 26.18 5.62
N LEU A 97 11.29 25.20 6.16
CA LEU A 97 9.99 24.76 5.65
C LEU A 97 8.84 25.69 6.05
N LYS A 98 9.07 26.68 6.93
CA LYS A 98 8.05 27.67 7.30
C LYS A 98 7.43 28.33 6.06
N GLY A 99 6.10 28.33 5.98
CA GLY A 99 5.35 28.87 4.85
C GLY A 99 5.29 27.97 3.61
N LEU A 100 5.83 26.75 3.68
CA LEU A 100 5.64 25.73 2.65
C LEU A 100 4.16 25.33 2.58
N THR A 101 3.64 25.25 1.36
CA THR A 101 2.33 24.63 1.10
C THR A 101 2.42 23.53 0.06
N LEU A 102 1.63 22.48 0.25
CA LEU A 102 1.42 21.40 -0.70
C LEU A 102 -0.01 21.48 -1.22
N ARG A 103 -0.18 21.32 -2.52
CA ARG A 103 -1.50 21.20 -3.15
C ARG A 103 -1.60 19.86 -3.84
N PHE A 104 -2.68 19.14 -3.60
CA PHE A 104 -2.98 17.90 -4.29
C PHE A 104 -4.30 18.03 -5.06
N TRP A 105 -4.31 17.53 -6.28
CA TRP A 105 -5.52 17.51 -7.11
C TRP A 105 -5.54 16.28 -8.00
N LYS A 106 -6.73 15.95 -8.49
CA LYS A 106 -6.95 14.87 -9.44
C LYS A 106 -7.10 15.45 -10.84
N SER A 107 -6.38 14.89 -11.82
CA SER A 107 -6.55 15.21 -13.24
C SER A 107 -7.20 14.01 -13.94
N GLY A 108 -8.48 14.15 -14.30
CA GLY A 108 -9.27 13.05 -14.85
C GLY A 108 -9.49 11.91 -13.86
N ASP A 109 -9.72 10.70 -14.36
CA ASP A 109 -10.13 9.57 -13.51
C ASP A 109 -8.98 8.80 -12.86
N ALA A 110 -7.74 8.98 -13.33
CA ALA A 110 -6.64 8.06 -13.01
C ALA A 110 -5.35 8.71 -12.45
N ALA A 111 -5.20 10.04 -12.52
CA ALA A 111 -3.94 10.69 -12.17
C ALA A 111 -4.11 11.64 -10.97
N TYR A 112 -3.34 11.39 -9.92
CA TYR A 112 -3.19 12.30 -8.81
C TYR A 112 -1.91 13.12 -8.95
N ASN A 113 -2.04 14.42 -8.75
CA ASN A 113 -0.99 15.40 -8.97
C ASN A 113 -0.71 16.15 -7.69
N TYR A 114 0.52 16.62 -7.56
CA TYR A 114 0.93 17.46 -6.46
C TYR A 114 1.70 18.68 -6.97
N GLN A 115 1.66 19.73 -6.17
CA GLN A 115 2.46 20.93 -6.34
C GLN A 115 2.98 21.37 -4.99
N ILE A 116 4.26 21.74 -4.97
CA ILE A 116 4.90 22.39 -3.85
C ILE A 116 4.97 23.87 -4.17
N GLU A 117 4.47 24.70 -3.26
CA GLU A 117 4.60 26.14 -3.33
C GLU A 117 5.40 26.62 -2.13
N LYS A 118 6.51 27.28 -2.43
CA LYS A 118 7.35 27.94 -1.44
C LYS A 118 7.99 29.17 -2.06
N MET A 119 7.57 30.35 -1.60
CA MET A 119 8.02 31.64 -2.14
C MET A 119 7.87 31.71 -3.68
N MET A 120 8.96 31.54 -4.43
CA MET A 120 9.05 31.69 -5.90
C MET A 120 9.24 30.36 -6.64
N THR A 121 9.48 29.26 -5.94
CA THR A 121 9.71 27.95 -6.56
C THR A 121 8.42 27.13 -6.58
N LYS A 122 8.02 26.71 -7.77
CA LYS A 122 6.91 25.77 -8.00
C LYS A 122 7.48 24.45 -8.50
N THR A 123 7.41 23.43 -7.66
CA THR A 123 7.70 22.03 -8.04
C THR A 123 6.37 21.33 -8.25
N HIS A 124 6.26 20.45 -9.23
CA HIS A 124 5.05 19.67 -9.43
C HIS A 124 5.36 18.27 -9.98
N GLY A 125 4.40 17.37 -9.82
CA GLY A 125 4.51 16.01 -10.30
C GLY A 125 3.24 15.21 -10.06
N THR A 126 3.35 13.89 -10.20
CA THR A 126 2.28 12.95 -9.88
C THR A 126 2.63 12.14 -8.65
N TYR A 127 1.63 11.52 -8.01
CA TYR A 127 1.88 10.63 -6.89
C TYR A 127 0.95 9.42 -6.94
N THR A 128 1.38 8.35 -6.27
CA THR A 128 0.52 7.20 -6.00
C THR A 128 0.60 6.86 -4.52
N THR A 129 -0.50 6.38 -3.97
CA THR A 129 -0.53 5.85 -2.61
C THR A 129 -0.78 4.35 -2.64
N ARG A 130 -0.34 3.67 -1.58
CA ARG A 130 -0.65 2.27 -1.31
C ARG A 130 -0.94 2.16 0.17
N GLY A 131 -2.20 1.94 0.52
CA GLY A 131 -2.63 1.84 1.90
C GLY A 131 -3.30 0.50 2.19
N VAL A 132 -3.33 0.15 3.48
CA VAL A 132 -4.26 -0.86 4.01
C VAL A 132 -5.06 -0.13 5.08
N HIS A 133 -6.35 0.09 4.84
CA HIS A 133 -7.22 0.68 5.85
C HIS A 133 -7.71 -0.42 6.80
N ARG A 134 -7.62 -0.15 8.10
CA ARG A 134 -8.41 -0.83 9.13
C ARG A 134 -9.25 0.24 9.81
N GLU A 135 -10.55 -0.01 9.99
CA GLU A 135 -11.52 0.98 10.48
C GLU A 135 -11.16 1.53 11.88
N ASP A 136 -10.38 0.78 12.67
CA ASP A 136 -9.97 1.10 14.03
C ASP A 136 -8.70 1.99 14.12
N LYS A 137 -8.08 2.35 12.99
CA LYS A 137 -6.80 3.08 12.97
C LYS A 137 -6.82 4.27 12.00
N PRO A 138 -5.95 5.27 12.23
CA PRO A 138 -5.71 6.32 11.24
C PRO A 138 -5.46 5.70 9.87
N LYS A 139 -6.01 6.33 8.83
CA LYS A 139 -5.78 5.91 7.45
C LYS A 139 -4.29 6.07 7.16
N THR A 140 -3.60 4.95 7.02
CA THR A 140 -2.15 4.92 6.83
C THR A 140 -1.77 4.17 5.56
N GLY A 141 -0.64 4.56 4.98
CA GLY A 141 -0.10 3.92 3.79
C GLY A 141 1.30 4.41 3.46
N ARG A 142 1.73 4.11 2.23
CA ARG A 142 2.97 4.60 1.65
C ARG A 142 2.64 5.52 0.48
N ILE A 143 3.44 6.56 0.30
CA ILE A 143 3.28 7.51 -0.80
C ILE A 143 4.53 7.57 -1.66
N HIS A 144 4.34 7.43 -2.97
CA HIS A 144 5.40 7.58 -3.97
C HIS A 144 5.16 8.85 -4.74
N PHE A 145 6.17 9.71 -4.79
CA PHE A 145 6.15 10.94 -5.57
C PHE A 145 6.98 10.77 -6.83
N TYR A 146 6.41 11.17 -7.97
CA TYR A 146 7.05 11.17 -9.27
C TYR A 146 7.16 12.64 -9.72
N PRO A 147 8.31 13.31 -9.47
CA PRO A 147 8.48 14.70 -9.87
C PRO A 147 8.45 14.81 -11.40
N ILE A 148 7.71 15.80 -11.91
CA ILE A 148 7.80 16.23 -13.31
C ILE A 148 8.77 17.41 -13.41
N SER A 149 8.78 18.29 -12.42
CA SER A 149 9.67 19.44 -12.35
C SER A 149 10.01 19.79 -10.91
N GLY A 150 11.25 20.21 -10.66
CA GLY A 150 11.75 20.64 -9.36
C GLY A 150 12.27 19.50 -8.47
N THR A 151 12.33 19.75 -7.17
CA THR A 151 12.91 18.82 -6.18
C THR A 151 11.91 17.78 -5.70
N GLN A 152 12.36 16.55 -5.42
CA GLN A 152 11.50 15.53 -4.82
C GLN A 152 11.02 15.95 -3.41
N ILE A 153 9.74 15.70 -3.09
CA ILE A 153 9.20 15.97 -1.74
C ILE A 153 10.03 15.30 -0.64
N PRO A 154 10.37 13.99 -0.73
CA PRO A 154 11.21 13.35 0.30
C PRO A 154 12.56 14.03 0.49
N ASP A 155 13.19 14.51 -0.59
CA ASP A 155 14.45 15.25 -0.49
C ASP A 155 14.24 16.63 0.16
N LEU A 156 13.16 17.34 -0.18
CA LEU A 156 12.85 18.61 0.45
C LEU A 156 12.65 18.47 1.96
N LEU A 157 11.96 17.42 2.39
CA LEU A 157 11.55 17.22 3.78
C LEU A 157 12.62 16.53 4.62
N PHE A 158 13.34 15.54 4.07
CA PHE A 158 14.14 14.61 4.86
C PHE A 158 15.62 14.54 4.45
N ASN A 159 16.08 15.28 3.43
CA ASN A 159 17.48 15.22 2.98
C ASN A 159 18.50 15.64 4.07
N PHE A 160 18.08 16.36 5.11
CA PHE A 160 18.93 16.67 6.25
C PHE A 160 19.36 15.43 7.05
N ALA A 161 18.61 14.34 6.95
CA ALA A 161 18.92 13.06 7.57
C ALA A 161 19.92 12.23 6.73
N LYS A 162 20.12 12.56 5.44
CA LYS A 162 21.16 11.88 4.63
C LYS A 162 22.54 12.14 5.21
N GLY A 163 23.37 11.10 5.17
CA GLY A 163 24.77 11.20 5.62
C GLY A 163 24.91 11.36 7.13
N ILE A 164 23.84 11.23 7.91
CA ILE A 164 24.00 11.05 9.36
C ILE A 164 24.47 9.61 9.57
N PRO A 165 25.66 9.41 10.17
CA PRO A 165 26.15 8.07 10.44
C PRO A 165 25.21 7.39 11.42
N GLN A 166 24.66 6.27 11.00
CA GLN A 166 24.04 5.31 11.89
C GLN A 166 25.18 4.56 12.55
N GLN A 167 25.61 5.02 13.73
CA GLN A 167 26.57 4.28 14.52
C GLN A 167 25.84 3.08 15.14
N VAL A 168 26.28 1.89 14.75
CA VAL A 168 25.91 0.60 15.31
C VAL A 168 27.05 0.19 16.23
N LEU A 169 26.80 0.05 17.53
CA LEU A 169 27.82 -0.46 18.45
C LEU A 169 27.78 -1.99 18.37
N LEU A 170 28.86 -2.57 17.88
CA LEU A 170 29.03 -4.01 17.80
C LEU A 170 29.43 -4.58 19.16
N SER A 171 29.16 -5.87 19.34
CA SER A 171 29.44 -6.62 20.57
C SER A 171 30.94 -6.72 20.91
N ASP A 172 31.83 -6.42 19.98
CA ASP A 172 33.29 -6.34 20.15
C ASP A 172 33.79 -4.92 20.47
N GLY A 173 32.89 -3.93 20.56
CA GLY A 173 33.21 -2.53 20.80
C GLY A 173 33.54 -1.74 19.53
N GLU A 174 33.47 -2.36 18.35
CA GLU A 174 33.61 -1.65 17.07
C GLU A 174 32.34 -0.86 16.72
N THR A 175 32.50 0.24 15.99
CA THR A 175 31.37 1.05 15.49
C THR A 175 31.22 0.88 13.98
N LEU A 176 30.13 0.27 13.54
CA LEU A 176 29.74 0.28 12.13
C LEU A 176 28.93 1.55 11.84
N SER A 177 29.38 2.34 10.86
CA SER A 177 28.62 3.49 10.38
C SER A 177 27.83 3.13 9.11
N THR A 178 26.52 2.98 9.21
CA THR A 178 25.66 2.87 8.02
C THR A 178 25.09 4.23 7.64
N ILE A 179 24.83 4.45 6.34
CA ILE A 179 24.24 5.71 5.86
C ILE A 179 22.74 5.54 5.79
N LEU A 180 22.00 6.45 6.42
CA LEU A 180 20.54 6.47 6.36
C LEU A 180 20.07 6.64 4.92
N LYS A 181 19.38 5.63 4.38
CA LYS A 181 18.70 5.70 3.09
C LYS A 181 17.33 6.35 3.31
N ILE A 182 16.98 7.31 2.46
CA ILE A 182 15.62 7.85 2.46
C ILE A 182 14.73 6.82 1.78
N ASP A 183 13.97 6.09 2.60
CA ASP A 183 12.91 5.21 2.13
C ASP A 183 11.66 5.99 1.72
N ILE A 184 10.75 5.28 1.04
CA ILE A 184 9.42 5.77 0.68
C ILE A 184 8.68 6.22 1.95
N PRO A 185 8.26 7.50 2.07
CA PRO A 185 7.58 7.98 3.25
C PRO A 185 6.27 7.24 3.50
N ARG A 186 5.98 6.99 4.77
CA ARG A 186 4.64 6.62 5.20
C ARG A 186 3.79 7.89 5.24
N ILE A 187 2.53 7.75 4.86
CA ILE A 187 1.52 8.79 5.02
C ILE A 187 0.48 8.34 6.04
N SER A 188 0.08 9.26 6.90
CA SER A 188 -1.04 9.09 7.83
C SER A 188 -1.97 10.28 7.72
N MET A 189 -3.27 10.01 7.64
CA MET A 189 -4.32 11.02 7.59
C MET A 189 -5.15 10.97 8.87
N LYS A 190 -5.31 12.13 9.51
CA LYS A 190 -6.21 12.33 10.65
C LYS A 190 -6.97 13.62 10.47
N GLU A 191 -8.22 13.52 10.00
CA GLU A 191 -9.10 14.66 9.74
C GLU A 191 -8.43 15.75 8.88
N LYS A 192 -8.04 16.88 9.50
CA LYS A 192 -7.39 18.02 8.85
C LYS A 192 -5.87 17.99 8.95
N GLN A 193 -5.28 16.90 9.41
CA GLN A 193 -3.84 16.73 9.52
C GLN A 193 -3.35 15.59 8.62
N MET A 194 -2.27 15.87 7.90
CA MET A 194 -1.52 14.91 7.11
C MET A 194 -0.11 14.82 7.66
N ASP A 195 0.33 13.61 7.99
CA ASP A 195 1.68 13.33 8.45
C ASP A 195 2.43 12.51 7.40
N LEU A 196 3.60 13.00 7.00
CA LEU A 196 4.58 12.24 6.23
C LEU A 196 5.70 11.80 7.17
N THR A 197 5.91 10.50 7.26
CA THR A 197 6.83 9.90 8.23
C THR A 197 7.93 9.11 7.53
N LEU A 198 9.18 9.40 7.87
CA LEU A 198 10.35 8.61 7.49
C LEU A 198 10.75 7.72 8.68
N ASP A 199 10.79 6.42 8.44
CA ASP A 199 11.24 5.42 9.40
C ASP A 199 12.78 5.42 9.43
N LEU A 200 13.38 5.60 10.61
CA LEU A 200 14.84 5.61 10.76
C LEU A 200 15.43 4.21 10.86
N GLY A 201 14.57 3.19 10.91
CA GLY A 201 14.92 1.79 10.92
C GLY A 201 15.36 1.27 12.29
N MET A 202 16.10 0.17 12.22
CA MET A 202 16.64 -0.52 13.38
C MET A 202 18.16 -0.33 13.41
N VAL A 203 18.71 -0.23 14.61
CA VAL A 203 20.14 -0.24 14.87
C VAL A 203 20.45 -1.43 15.79
N LEU A 204 21.55 -2.12 15.56
CA LEU A 204 22.02 -3.14 16.50
C LEU A 204 22.73 -2.43 17.67
N ALA A 205 22.25 -2.66 18.88
CA ALA A 205 22.85 -2.23 20.14
C ALA A 205 23.33 -3.46 20.92
N PRO A 206 24.14 -3.30 21.98
CA PRO A 206 24.59 -4.41 22.81
C PRO A 206 23.44 -5.28 23.35
N ASP A 207 22.30 -4.65 23.64
CA ASP A 207 21.09 -5.31 24.15
C ASP A 207 20.16 -5.85 23.04
N GLY A 208 20.60 -5.80 21.78
CA GLY A 208 19.87 -6.29 20.61
C GLY A 208 19.38 -5.18 19.67
N TRP A 209 18.40 -5.50 18.83
CA TRP A 209 17.88 -4.58 17.83
C TRP A 209 17.02 -3.49 18.47
N LEU A 210 17.45 -2.24 18.36
CA LEU A 210 16.77 -1.06 18.86
C LEU A 210 16.14 -0.27 17.70
N HIS A 211 14.87 0.08 17.84
CA HIS A 211 14.18 0.92 16.86
C HIS A 211 14.47 2.39 17.15
N ARG A 212 15.11 3.10 16.22
CA ARG A 212 15.55 4.49 16.45
C ARG A 212 14.41 5.50 16.56
N GLY A 213 13.25 5.14 16.00
CA GLY A 213 12.07 5.98 15.91
C GLY A 213 11.93 6.57 14.50
N ASN A 214 11.33 7.75 14.40
CA ASN A 214 10.87 8.29 13.12
C ASN A 214 11.14 9.79 12.98
N ILE A 215 11.21 10.28 11.74
CA ILE A 215 11.06 11.71 11.46
C ILE A 215 9.66 11.93 10.92
N ARG A 216 8.86 12.72 11.63
CA ARG A 216 7.50 13.09 11.22
C ARG A 216 7.46 14.52 10.72
N CYS A 217 6.87 14.72 9.55
CA CYS A 217 6.60 16.02 8.95
C CYS A 217 5.08 16.19 8.83
N SER A 218 4.53 17.16 9.56
CA SER A 218 3.09 17.35 9.70
C SER A 218 2.60 18.56 8.92
N PHE A 219 1.40 18.43 8.36
CA PHE A 219 0.73 19.46 7.59
C PHE A 219 -0.71 19.59 8.05
N GLU A 220 -1.23 20.82 8.07
CA GLU A 220 -2.63 21.10 8.32
C GLU A 220 -3.35 21.47 7.01
N ARG A 221 -4.60 21.04 6.85
CA ARG A 221 -5.42 21.42 5.70
C ARG A 221 -5.88 22.87 5.84
N ILE A 222 -5.72 23.64 4.78
CA ILE A 222 -6.13 25.04 4.71
C ILE A 222 -7.22 25.31 3.67
N GLU A 223 -7.39 24.44 2.67
CA GLU A 223 -8.46 24.46 1.66
C GLU A 223 -8.84 23.04 1.26
#